data_AF-A0A3D5BT38-F1
#
_entry.id   AF-A0A3D5BT38-F1
#
_cell.length_a   1.000
_cell.length_b   1.000
_cell.length_c   1.000
_cell.angle_alpha   90.00
_cell.angle_beta   90.00
_cell.angle_gamma   90.00
#
_symmetry.space_group_name_H-M   'P 1'
#
loop_
_entity.id
_entity.type
_entity.pdbx_description
1 polymer ?
#
loop_
_entity_poly.entity_id
_entity_poly.type
_entity_poly.pdbx_seq_one_letter_code
_entity_poly.pdbx_strand_id
1 'polypeptide(L)' 'GAGRVVGGVLGALGGAAIGAVSEEGLTRRNGLEIMVELDTGQILSIVQEADVPFSPGERVRVLRANDGSSRVQK' A
#
# COMPACT_ATOMS: atom_id res chain seq x y z
N GLY A 1 13.82 -0.87 -1.28
CA GLY A 1 14.48 0.19 -0.49
C GLY A 1 14.05 0.12 0.96
N ALA A 2 14.83 0.68 1.88
CA ALA A 2 14.47 0.80 3.30
C ALA A 2 13.92 2.20 3.60
N GLY A 3 13.05 2.30 4.60
CA GLY A 3 12.43 3.54 5.01
C GLY A 3 11.65 3.39 6.31
N ARG A 4 10.81 4.39 6.60
CA ARG A 4 9.91 4.41 7.74
C ARG A 4 8.52 4.86 7.33
N VAL A 5 7.51 4.32 7.98
CA VAL A 5 6.13 4.80 7.83
C VAL A 5 6.06 6.20 8.44
N VAL A 6 5.57 7.17 7.69
CA VAL A 6 5.38 8.55 8.15
C VAL A 6 3.90 8.93 8.30
N GLY A 7 3.02 8.11 7.74
CA GLY A 7 1.58 8.23 7.91
C GLY A 7 0.85 7.13 7.16
N GLY A 8 -0.44 6.95 7.45
CA GLY A 8 -1.28 6.01 6.73
C GLY A 8 -2.56 5.71 7.48
N VAL A 9 -3.57 6.57 7.33
CA VAL A 9 -4.95 6.27 7.76
C VAL A 9 -5.95 7.00 6.85
N LEU A 10 -5.89 6.78 5.54
CA LEU A 10 -7.06 6.99 4.68
C LEU A 10 -7.61 5.63 4.30
N GLY A 11 -8.45 5.09 5.19
CA GLY A 11 -9.25 3.91 4.94
C GLY A 11 -10.42 4.25 4.00
N ALA A 12 -10.70 3.32 3.09
CA ALA A 12 -11.69 3.35 2.02
C ALA A 12 -11.30 4.12 0.74
N LEU A 13 -10.15 3.79 0.16
CA LEU A 13 -10.07 3.81 -1.30
C LEU A 13 -10.93 2.64 -1.81
N GLY A 14 -12.23 2.90 -1.95
CA GLY A 14 -13.16 2.01 -2.63
C GLY A 14 -12.67 1.85 -4.06
N GLY A 15 -11.93 0.76 -4.32
CA GLY A 15 -11.33 0.49 -5.62
C GLY A 15 -12.39 0.43 -6.69
N ALA A 16 -12.54 1.53 -7.44
CA ALA A 16 -13.08 1.50 -8.78
C ALA A 16 -12.05 0.80 -9.67
N ALA A 17 -12.02 -0.53 -9.60
CA ALA A 17 -11.48 -1.31 -10.69
C ALA A 17 -12.38 -1.04 -11.91
N ILE A 18 -11.98 -0.05 -12.72
CA ILE A 18 -12.40 0.07 -14.12
C ILE A 18 -11.75 -1.12 -14.83
N GLY A 19 -12.40 -2.28 -14.77
CA GLY A 19 -11.83 -3.54 -15.27
C GLY A 19 -12.92 -4.57 -15.41
N ALA A 20 -13.57 -4.53 -16.59
CA ALA A 20 -14.36 -5.58 -17.23
C ALA A 20 -15.14 -6.55 -16.33
N VAL A 21 -16.46 -6.39 -16.36
CA VAL A 21 -17.48 -7.43 -16.23
C VAL A 21 -16.95 -8.86 -16.49
N SER A 22 -16.73 -9.62 -15.42
CA SER A 22 -16.81 -11.08 -15.42
C SER A 22 -17.17 -11.54 -14.01
N GLU A 23 -18.18 -12.38 -13.97
CA GLU A 23 -18.82 -12.91 -12.76
C GLU A 23 -17.84 -13.68 -11.86
N GLU A 24 -18.28 -13.85 -10.61
CA GLU A 24 -17.66 -14.59 -9.48
C GLU A 24 -16.68 -13.79 -8.60
N GLY A 25 -17.27 -13.18 -7.56
CA GLY A 25 -16.55 -12.80 -6.34
C GLY A 25 -16.02 -11.37 -6.35
N LEU A 26 -16.91 -10.40 -6.10
CA LEU A 26 -16.55 -9.06 -5.64
C LEU A 26 -15.76 -9.17 -4.33
N THR A 27 -14.47 -9.43 -4.42
CA THR A 27 -13.59 -9.44 -3.26
C THR A 27 -13.31 -7.97 -2.91
N ARG A 28 -14.25 -7.32 -2.23
CA ARG A 28 -13.98 -6.04 -1.56
C ARG A 28 -12.98 -6.32 -0.48
N ARG A 29 -11.72 -6.03 -0.74
CA ARG A 29 -10.72 -6.01 0.31
C ARG A 29 -10.49 -4.58 0.74
N ASN A 30 -10.38 -4.39 2.05
CA ASN A 30 -10.08 -3.08 2.61
C ASN A 30 -8.63 -2.75 2.27
N GLY A 31 -8.41 -1.59 1.64
CA GLY A 31 -7.07 -1.06 1.37
C GLY A 31 -6.58 -0.14 2.47
N LEU A 32 -5.28 -0.15 2.74
CA LEU A 32 -4.54 0.85 3.50
C LEU A 32 -3.69 1.67 2.53
N GLU A 33 -3.82 3.00 2.60
CA GLU A 33 -2.83 3.91 2.04
C GLU A 33 -1.69 4.10 3.05
N ILE A 34 -0.48 3.75 2.64
CA ILE A 34 0.73 3.80 3.47
C ILE A 34 1.70 4.81 2.85
N MET A 35 2.04 5.84 3.61
CA MET A 35 3.10 6.78 3.25
C MET A 35 4.40 6.36 3.90
N VAL A 36 5.41 6.09 3.07
CA VAL A 36 6.75 5.68 3.50
C VAL A 36 7.74 6.75 3.09
N GLU A 37 8.46 7.30 4.06
CA GLU A 37 9.67 8.07 3.81
C GLU A 37 10.85 7.09 3.69
N LEU A 38 11.43 7.02 2.50
CA LEU A 38 12.64 6.24 2.24
C LEU A 38 13.84 6.91 2.92
N ASP A 39 14.88 6.12 3.18
CA ASP A 39 16.14 6.63 3.73
C ASP A 39 16.82 7.67 2.81
N THR A 40 16.40 7.77 1.55
CA THR A 40 16.83 8.81 0.60
C THR A 40 16.12 10.16 0.77
N GLY A 41 15.12 10.26 1.67
CA GLY A 41 14.23 11.41 1.83
C GLY A 41 13.05 11.46 0.86
N GLN A 42 12.92 10.48 -0.05
CA GLN A 42 11.75 10.37 -0.93
C GLN A 42 10.55 9.82 -0.17
N ILE A 43 9.38 10.45 -0.35
CA ILE A 43 8.10 9.94 0.17
C ILE A 43 7.38 9.16 -0.92
N LEU A 44 6.95 7.93 -0.60
CA LEU A 44 6.14 7.07 -1.44
C LEU A 44 4.77 6.84 -0.80
N SER A 45 3.68 7.02 -1.56
CA SER A 45 2.35 6.52 -1.19
C SER A 45 2.10 5.16 -1.87
N ILE A 46 1.77 4.15 -1.07
CA ILE A 46 1.53 2.77 -1.51
C ILE A 46 0.19 2.33 -0.95
N VAL A 47 -0.72 1.91 -1.83
CA VAL A 47 -2.00 1.30 -1.45
C VAL A 47 -1.85 -0.21 -1.49
N GLN A 48 -2.14 -0.88 -0.37
CA GLN A 48 -2.16 -2.34 -0.30
C GLN A 48 -3.30 -2.84 0.57
N GLU A 49 -3.50 -4.15 0.53
CA GLU A 49 -4.41 -4.87 1.41
C GLU A 49 -4.18 -4.53 2.89
N ALA A 50 -5.25 -4.37 3.66
CA ALA A 50 -5.23 -4.19 5.11
C ALA A 50 -4.93 -5.50 5.86
N ASP A 51 -3.99 -6.29 5.34
CA ASP A 51 -3.57 -7.57 5.90
C ASP A 51 -2.64 -7.41 7.10
N VAL A 52 -1.82 -6.35 7.07
CA VAL A 52 -0.82 -6.04 8.08
C VAL A 52 -1.02 -4.59 8.56
N PRO A 53 -1.17 -4.36 9.88
CA PRO A 53 -1.21 -3.02 10.42
C PRO A 53 0.19 -2.39 10.42
N PHE A 54 0.26 -1.11 10.09
CA PHE A 54 1.47 -0.30 10.11
C PHE A 54 1.27 0.89 11.03
N SER A 55 2.29 1.22 11.84
CA SER A 55 2.26 2.39 12.71
C SER A 55 3.25 3.47 12.25
N PRO A 56 2.94 4.76 12.42
CA PRO A 56 3.91 5.83 12.18
C PRO A 56 5.21 5.59 12.96
N GLY A 57 6.35 5.79 12.30
CA GLY A 57 7.68 5.54 12.83
C GLY A 57 8.20 4.12 12.62
N GLU A 58 7.36 3.17 12.21
CA GLU A 58 7.77 1.79 11.96
C GLU A 58 8.76 1.70 10.79
N ARG A 59 9.87 0.95 10.97
CA ARG A 59 10.83 0.68 9.90
C ARG A 59 10.24 -0.34 8.96
N VAL A 60 10.35 -0.07 7.66
CA VAL A 60 9.77 -0.91 6.62
C VAL A 60 10.70 -1.02 5.40
N ARG A 61 10.45 -2.05 4.62
CA ARG A 61 11.05 -2.27 3.30
C ARG A 61 9.99 -2.10 2.23
N VAL A 62 10.30 -1.27 1.24
CA VAL A 62 9.51 -1.14 0.02
C VAL A 62 10.08 -2.08 -1.03
N LEU A 63 9.25 -3.02 -1.47
CA LEU A 63 9.51 -3.91 -2.59
C LEU A 63 8.83 -3.34 -3.83
N ARG A 64 9.56 -3.29 -4.94
CA ARG A 64 9.03 -2.88 -6.24
C ARG A 64 9.17 -4.05 -7.20
N ALA A 65 8.06 -4.48 -7.78
CA ALA A 65 8.06 -5.55 -8.75
C ALA A 65 8.26 -5.01 -10.16
N ASN A 66 8.64 -5.89 -11.08
CA ASN A 66 8.91 -5.55 -12.47
C ASN A 66 7.65 -5.11 -13.23
N ASP A 67 6.47 -5.46 -12.73
CA ASP A 67 5.17 -5.04 -13.26
C ASP A 67 4.77 -3.60 -12.85
N GLY A 68 5.65 -2.90 -12.12
CA GLY A 68 5.42 -1.55 -11.63
C GLY A 68 4.71 -1.47 -10.28
N SER A 69 4.22 -2.59 -9.73
CA SER A 69 3.59 -2.62 -8.42
C SER A 69 4.60 -2.42 -7.29
N SER A 70 4.12 -1.91 -6.15
CA SER A 70 4.94 -1.71 -4.95
C SER A 70 4.23 -2.26 -3.71
N ARG A 71 4.98 -2.87 -2.80
CA ARG A 71 4.48 -3.44 -1.54
C ARG A 71 5.35 -3.04 -0.36
N VAL A 72 4.73 -2.76 0.77
CA VAL A 72 5.41 -2.48 2.03
C VAL A 72 5.44 -3.74 2.89
N GLN A 73 6.61 -4.05 3.45
CA GLN A 73 6.80 -5.12 4.43
C GLN A 73 7.58 -4.59 5.64
N LYS A 74 7.34 -5.17 6.81
CA LYS A 74 8.14 -4.91 8.02
C LYS A 74 9.25 -5.94 8.15
#